data_AF-A0A6C0HVJ1-F1
#
_entry.id   AF-A0A6C0HVJ1-F1
#
_cell.length_a   1.000
_cell.length_b   1.000
_cell.length_c   1.000
_cell.angle_alpha   90.00
_cell.angle_beta   90.00
_cell.angle_gamma   90.00
#
_symmetry.space_group_name_H-M   'P 1'
#
loop_
_entity.id
_entity.type
_entity.pdbx_description
1 polymer ?
#
loop_
_entity_poly.entity_id
_entity_poly.type
_entity_poly.pdbx_seq_one_letter_code
_entity_poly.pdbx_strand_id
1 'polypeptide(L)'
;MSAQAYGRQFESEIHAFLTKTKPDFLLNETEIRKQYPAITAIDHLLISNDICYCFQDKWLSSNISNSNFNHFSKCVEEVAKLINKYIYAVYISNVDFSSIADIQFNNENSKPNRQIEYVKINDSNKKNIFKKLQYFLHSNNVFVYDDEGDTIML
;
A
#
# COMPACT_ATOMS: atom_id res chain seq x y z
N MET A 1 -21.20 -11.78 -6.45
CA MET A 1 -20.42 -11.43 -5.24
C MET A 1 -20.61 -9.93 -4.99
N SER A 2 -20.86 -9.47 -3.76
CA SER A 2 -21.09 -8.04 -3.48
C SER A 2 -19.79 -7.24 -3.59
N ALA A 3 -19.88 -5.92 -3.81
CA ALA A 3 -18.71 -5.04 -3.85
C ALA A 3 -17.84 -5.14 -2.59
N GLN A 4 -18.47 -5.27 -1.42
CA GLN A 4 -17.77 -5.49 -0.14
C GLN A 4 -17.03 -6.84 -0.10
N ALA A 5 -17.62 -7.89 -0.66
CA ALA A 5 -16.97 -9.20 -0.72
C ALA A 5 -15.78 -9.20 -1.69
N TYR A 6 -15.88 -8.49 -2.83
CA TYR A 6 -14.74 -8.26 -3.72
C TYR A 6 -13.62 -7.47 -3.05
N GLY A 7 -13.96 -6.40 -2.30
CA GLY A 7 -12.99 -5.62 -1.54
C GLY A 7 -12.21 -6.47 -0.55
N ARG A 8 -12.92 -7.25 0.30
CA ARG A 8 -12.27 -8.14 1.27
C ARG A 8 -11.42 -9.23 0.61
N GLN A 9 -11.88 -9.79 -0.50
CA GLN A 9 -11.10 -10.77 -1.23
C GLN A 9 -9.81 -10.15 -1.78
N PHE A 10 -9.90 -8.94 -2.35
CA PHE A 10 -8.75 -8.23 -2.89
C PHE A 10 -7.71 -7.93 -1.80
N GLU A 11 -8.14 -7.41 -0.65
CA GLU A 11 -7.29 -7.17 0.52
C GLU A 11 -6.59 -8.46 0.99
N SER A 12 -7.35 -9.57 1.08
CA SER A 12 -6.79 -10.88 1.47
C SER A 12 -5.74 -11.39 0.48
N GLU A 13 -5.94 -11.15 -0.83
CA GLU A 13 -4.97 -11.55 -1.86
C GLU A 13 -3.71 -10.67 -1.83
N ILE A 14 -3.85 -9.36 -1.55
CA ILE A 14 -2.70 -8.47 -1.32
C ILE A 14 -1.93 -8.94 -0.08
N HIS A 15 -2.61 -9.25 1.02
CA HIS A 15 -1.99 -9.78 2.24
C HIS A 15 -1.18 -11.05 1.97
N ALA A 16 -1.79 -12.02 1.29
CA ALA A 16 -1.16 -13.28 0.94
C ALA A 16 0.08 -13.06 0.04
N PHE A 17 -0.01 -12.12 -0.90
CA PHE A 17 1.11 -11.75 -1.75
C PHE A 17 2.24 -11.09 -0.96
N LEU A 18 1.94 -10.15 -0.06
CA LEU A 18 2.94 -9.48 0.78
C LEU A 18 3.61 -10.47 1.75
N THR A 19 2.88 -11.45 2.26
CA THR A 19 3.44 -12.51 3.13
C THR A 19 4.54 -13.31 2.42
N LYS A 20 4.41 -13.51 1.10
CA LYS A 20 5.44 -14.19 0.28
C LYS A 20 6.73 -13.41 0.16
N THR A 21 6.77 -12.14 0.59
CA THR A 21 8.03 -11.39 0.66
C THR A 21 8.93 -11.81 1.82
N LYS A 22 8.46 -12.72 2.69
CA LYS A 22 9.12 -13.15 3.92
C LYS A 22 9.66 -11.95 4.72
N PRO A 23 8.83 -10.92 4.97
CA PRO A 23 9.31 -9.70 5.58
C PRO A 23 9.67 -9.95 7.04
N ASP A 24 10.66 -9.21 7.56
CA ASP A 24 10.97 -9.20 9.00
C ASP A 24 9.74 -8.82 9.83
N PHE A 25 8.90 -7.96 9.26
CA PHE A 25 7.67 -7.49 9.89
C PHE A 25 6.60 -7.14 8.85
N LEU A 26 5.45 -7.79 8.95
CA LEU A 26 4.23 -7.46 8.23
C LEU A 26 3.07 -7.44 9.22
N LEU A 27 2.40 -6.30 9.32
CA LEU A 27 1.17 -6.15 10.08
C LEU A 27 -0.02 -5.97 9.13
N ASN A 28 -1.12 -6.63 9.44
CA ASN A 28 -2.43 -6.32 8.87
C ASN A 28 -3.14 -5.20 9.65
N GLU A 29 -4.27 -4.72 9.11
CA GLU A 29 -5.08 -3.65 9.70
C GLU A 29 -5.40 -3.85 11.19
N THR A 30 -5.72 -5.09 11.60
CA THR A 30 -6.09 -5.39 12.99
C THR A 30 -4.90 -5.20 13.93
N GLU A 31 -3.73 -5.67 13.52
CA GLU A 31 -2.49 -5.55 14.29
C GLU A 31 -2.00 -4.10 14.32
N ILE A 32 -2.08 -3.40 13.19
CA ILE A 32 -1.79 -1.97 13.09
C ILE A 32 -2.67 -1.19 14.08
N ARG A 33 -3.98 -1.41 14.09
CA ARG A 33 -4.90 -0.69 15.00
C ARG A 33 -4.69 -1.05 16.47
N LYS A 34 -4.24 -2.26 16.76
CA LYS A 34 -3.87 -2.67 18.13
C LYS A 34 -2.64 -1.91 18.62
N GLN A 35 -1.64 -1.72 17.76
CA GLN A 35 -0.38 -1.06 18.11
C GLN A 35 -0.45 0.47 17.99
N TYR A 36 -1.20 0.96 17.00
CA TYR A 36 -1.34 2.36 16.62
C TYR A 36 -2.82 2.71 16.37
N PRO A 37 -3.65 2.91 17.43
CA PRO A 37 -5.10 3.04 17.30
C PRO A 37 -5.60 4.17 16.39
N ALA A 38 -4.79 5.21 16.17
CA ALA A 38 -5.12 6.32 15.28
C ALA A 38 -4.97 5.99 13.79
N ILE A 39 -4.25 4.91 13.45
CA ILE A 39 -4.00 4.50 12.07
C ILE A 39 -5.17 3.65 11.59
N THR A 40 -6.05 4.25 10.79
CA THR A 40 -7.31 3.60 10.35
C THR A 40 -7.48 3.50 8.85
N ALA A 41 -6.54 4.03 8.08
CA ALA A 41 -6.54 4.01 6.62
C ALA A 41 -5.24 3.42 6.06
N ILE A 42 -4.65 2.45 6.76
CA ILE A 42 -3.55 1.62 6.27
C ILE A 42 -3.97 0.17 6.51
N ASP A 43 -4.11 -0.58 5.42
CA ASP A 43 -4.55 -1.97 5.45
C ASP A 43 -3.35 -2.90 5.75
N HIS A 44 -2.16 -2.55 5.28
CA HIS A 44 -0.92 -3.30 5.55
C HIS A 44 0.28 -2.41 5.84
N LEU A 45 1.13 -2.85 6.78
CA LEU A 45 2.38 -2.19 7.14
C LEU A 45 3.51 -3.22 7.02
N LEU A 46 4.43 -2.99 6.08
CA LEU A 46 5.62 -3.83 5.91
C LEU A 46 6.85 -3.02 6.31
N ILE A 47 7.69 -3.57 7.19
CA ILE A 47 8.96 -2.93 7.57
C ILE A 47 10.08 -3.86 7.12
N SER A 48 11.00 -3.31 6.34
CA SER A 48 12.19 -4.01 5.85
C SER A 48 13.38 -3.06 5.87
N ASN A 49 14.43 -3.44 6.61
CA ASN A 49 15.63 -2.62 6.78
C ASN A 49 15.28 -1.18 7.21
N ASP A 50 15.69 -0.18 6.42
CA ASP A 50 15.46 1.25 6.66
C ASP A 50 14.21 1.82 5.97
N ILE A 51 13.38 0.94 5.42
CA ILE A 51 12.19 1.31 4.66
C ILE A 51 10.94 0.75 5.32
N CYS A 52 9.91 1.58 5.38
CA CYS A 52 8.55 1.21 5.78
C CYS A 52 7.62 1.37 4.58
N TYR A 53 6.75 0.41 4.35
CA TYR A 53 5.74 0.46 3.30
C TYR A 53 4.37 0.49 3.96
N CYS A 54 3.63 1.55 3.68
CA CYS A 54 2.25 1.72 4.11
C CYS A 54 1.35 1.44 2.91
N PHE A 55 0.62 0.33 2.92
CA PHE A 55 -0.31 -0.02 1.85
C PHE A 55 -1.74 0.32 2.23
N GLN A 56 -2.44 0.93 1.29
CA GLN A 56 -3.90 1.04 1.29
C GLN A 56 -4.41 0.39 0.02
N ASP A 57 -5.27 -0.61 0.14
CA ASP A 57 -5.81 -1.36 -0.99
C ASP A 57 -7.33 -1.21 -1.08
N LYS A 58 -7.83 -0.86 -2.28
CA LYS A 58 -9.25 -0.55 -2.50
C LYS A 58 -9.74 -1.10 -3.83
N TRP A 59 -10.79 -1.94 -3.77
CA TRP A 59 -11.52 -2.40 -4.95
C TRP A 59 -12.91 -1.74 -4.99
N LEU A 60 -13.08 -0.72 -5.83
CA LEU A 60 -14.26 0.16 -5.86
C LEU A 60 -14.89 0.23 -7.25
N SER A 61 -16.12 0.74 -7.32
CA SER A 61 -16.83 1.02 -8.57
C SER A 61 -16.65 2.45 -9.08
N SER A 62 -15.98 3.31 -8.30
CA SER A 62 -15.81 4.74 -8.59
C SER A 62 -14.43 5.20 -8.16
N ASN A 63 -13.89 6.21 -8.84
CA ASN A 63 -12.56 6.76 -8.59
C ASN A 63 -12.30 7.09 -7.10
N ILE A 64 -11.03 7.03 -6.72
CA ILE A 64 -10.58 7.40 -5.37
C ILE A 64 -10.85 8.89 -5.13
N SER A 65 -11.66 9.18 -4.12
CA SER A 65 -11.97 10.55 -3.74
C SER A 65 -10.81 11.22 -3.01
N ASN A 66 -10.80 12.56 -3.02
CA ASN A 66 -9.81 13.32 -2.27
C ASN A 66 -9.88 13.07 -0.74
N SER A 67 -11.07 12.78 -0.20
CA SER A 67 -11.21 12.43 1.22
C SER A 67 -10.50 11.13 1.56
N ASN A 68 -10.60 10.12 0.68
CA ASN A 68 -9.96 8.84 0.86
C ASN A 68 -8.43 8.97 0.82
N PHE A 69 -7.90 9.72 -0.14
CA PHE A 69 -6.45 9.97 -0.22
C PHE A 69 -5.94 10.79 0.97
N ASN A 70 -6.63 11.87 1.35
CA ASN A 70 -6.22 12.69 2.50
C ASN A 70 -6.22 11.91 3.81
N HIS A 71 -7.18 11.01 4.01
CA HIS A 71 -7.23 10.18 5.21
C HIS A 71 -6.04 9.22 5.26
N PHE A 72 -5.72 8.57 4.14
CA PHE A 72 -4.52 7.74 4.01
C PHE A 72 -3.24 8.54 4.26
N SER A 73 -3.08 9.67 3.59
CA SER A 73 -1.90 10.54 3.74
C SER A 73 -1.69 10.97 5.19
N LYS A 74 -2.74 11.37 5.91
CA LYS A 74 -2.64 11.69 7.35
C LYS A 74 -2.18 10.50 8.19
N CYS A 75 -2.70 9.30 7.93
CA CYS A 75 -2.23 8.09 8.63
C CYS A 75 -0.75 7.82 8.36
N VAL A 76 -0.30 7.99 7.10
CA VAL A 76 1.11 7.85 6.72
C VAL A 76 1.99 8.86 7.45
N GLU A 77 1.57 10.12 7.60
CA GLU A 77 2.31 11.11 8.39
C GLU A 77 2.44 10.70 9.86
N GLU A 78 1.39 10.13 10.46
CA GLU A 78 1.46 9.64 11.83
C GLU A 78 2.43 8.45 11.94
N VAL A 79 2.42 7.52 10.98
CA VAL A 79 3.42 6.44 10.92
C VAL A 79 4.84 7.00 10.79
N ALA A 80 5.04 8.02 9.96
CA ALA A 80 6.34 8.65 9.75
C ALA A 80 6.96 9.21 11.05
N LYS A 81 6.12 9.77 11.93
CA LYS A 81 6.54 10.26 13.25
C LYS A 81 6.94 9.13 14.20
N LEU A 82 6.41 7.93 14.00
CA LEU A 82 6.57 6.78 14.90
C LEU A 82 7.74 5.89 14.53
N ILE A 83 8.00 5.68 13.23
CA ILE A 83 8.92 4.64 12.75
C ILE A 83 10.30 5.22 12.36
N ASN A 84 10.43 6.53 12.15
CA ASN A 84 11.69 7.21 11.76
C ASN A 84 12.47 6.48 10.66
N LYS A 85 11.74 6.04 9.62
CA LYS A 85 12.26 5.37 8.43
C LYS A 85 11.79 6.09 7.18
N TYR A 86 12.45 5.81 6.07
CA TYR A 86 11.91 6.22 4.77
C TYR A 86 10.62 5.43 4.49
N ILE A 87 9.60 6.10 3.95
CA ILE A 87 8.27 5.54 3.78
C ILE A 87 7.86 5.56 2.31
N TYR A 88 7.47 4.39 1.81
CA TYR A 88 6.65 4.30 0.61
C TYR A 88 5.18 4.20 1.01
N ALA A 89 4.40 5.21 0.64
CA ALA A 89 2.96 5.28 0.84
C ALA A 89 2.25 4.78 -0.43
N VAL A 90 1.97 3.48 -0.47
CA VAL A 90 1.50 2.77 -1.66
C VAL A 90 -0.03 2.67 -1.65
N TYR A 91 -0.68 3.32 -2.62
CA TYR A 91 -2.13 3.23 -2.83
C TYR A 91 -2.43 2.27 -3.99
N ILE A 92 -3.07 1.15 -3.69
CA ILE A 92 -3.39 0.09 -4.64
C ILE A 92 -4.89 0.11 -4.94
N SER A 93 -5.26 0.15 -6.22
CA SER A 93 -6.68 0.27 -6.59
C SER A 93 -7.01 -0.30 -7.97
N ASN A 94 -8.25 -0.71 -8.17
CA ASN A 94 -8.76 -1.09 -9.50
C ASN A 94 -9.24 0.10 -10.35
N VAL A 95 -9.36 1.26 -9.73
CA VAL A 95 -9.82 2.52 -10.32
C VAL A 95 -8.78 3.61 -10.09
N ASP A 96 -8.81 4.61 -10.95
CA ASP A 96 -7.92 5.76 -10.82
C ASP A 96 -8.38 6.72 -9.72
N PHE A 97 -7.55 7.71 -9.44
CA PHE A 97 -7.89 8.83 -8.59
C PHE A 97 -8.87 9.77 -9.30
N SER A 98 -9.66 10.50 -8.53
CA SER A 98 -10.35 11.68 -9.04
C SER A 98 -9.33 12.78 -9.34
N SER A 99 -9.63 13.71 -10.26
CA SER A 99 -8.71 14.79 -10.61
C SER A 99 -8.24 15.61 -9.41
N ILE A 100 -9.10 15.81 -8.40
CA ILE A 100 -8.74 16.50 -7.16
C ILE A 100 -7.79 15.67 -6.30
N ALA A 101 -8.04 14.36 -6.17
CA ALA A 101 -7.13 13.47 -5.46
C ALA A 101 -5.77 13.36 -6.16
N ASP A 102 -5.74 13.40 -7.49
CA ASP A 102 -4.51 13.43 -8.29
C ASP A 102 -3.67 14.67 -8.02
N ILE A 103 -4.31 15.85 -8.03
CA ILE A 103 -3.63 17.11 -7.68
C ILE A 103 -3.04 17.01 -6.27
N GLN A 104 -3.82 16.51 -5.30
CA GLN A 104 -3.34 16.37 -3.93
C GLN A 104 -2.18 15.39 -3.81
N PHE A 105 -2.23 14.24 -4.49
CA PHE A 105 -1.13 13.29 -4.53
C PHE A 105 0.16 13.91 -5.10
N ASN A 106 0.06 14.62 -6.22
CA ASN A 106 1.22 15.28 -6.82
C ASN A 106 1.77 16.37 -5.89
N ASN A 107 0.89 17.11 -5.21
CA ASN A 107 1.30 18.10 -4.22
C ASN A 107 2.06 17.44 -3.06
N GLU A 108 1.56 16.33 -2.51
CA GLU A 108 2.24 15.58 -1.43
C GLU A 108 3.64 15.10 -1.85
N ASN A 109 3.81 14.61 -3.07
CA ASN A 109 5.09 14.17 -3.64
C ASN A 109 6.04 15.31 -4.02
N SER A 110 5.53 16.52 -4.25
CA SER A 110 6.36 17.68 -4.58
C SER A 110 6.98 18.36 -3.35
N LYS A 111 6.55 17.99 -2.13
CA LYS A 111 7.02 18.65 -0.90
C LYS A 111 8.49 18.28 -0.63
N PRO A 112 9.38 19.28 -0.42
CA PRO A 112 10.80 19.04 -0.23
C PRO A 112 11.12 18.39 1.11
N ASN A 113 12.26 17.68 1.18
CA ASN A 113 12.84 17.10 2.40
C ASN A 113 11.92 16.14 3.16
N ARG A 114 11.07 15.39 2.45
CA ARG A 114 10.20 14.39 3.08
C ARG A 114 10.79 13.00 2.97
N GLN A 115 10.68 12.27 4.06
CA GLN A 115 10.96 10.83 4.13
C GLN A 115 9.79 9.98 3.60
N ILE A 116 8.89 10.55 2.80
CA ILE A 116 7.65 9.89 2.35
C ILE A 116 7.55 10.08 0.85
N GLU A 117 7.45 8.97 0.11
CA GLU A 117 7.13 8.93 -1.31
C GLU A 117 5.79 8.20 -1.51
N TYR A 118 4.84 8.88 -2.15
CA TYR A 118 3.54 8.31 -2.47
C TYR A 118 3.59 7.62 -3.83
N VAL A 119 3.09 6.40 -3.88
CA VAL A 119 3.09 5.54 -5.08
C VAL A 119 1.67 5.12 -5.38
N LYS A 120 1.26 5.20 -6.65
CA LYS A 120 -0.03 4.65 -7.12
C LYS A 120 0.23 3.37 -7.89
N ILE A 121 -0.54 2.34 -7.55
CA ILE A 121 -0.61 1.11 -8.33
C ILE A 121 -2.07 0.90 -8.70
N ASN A 122 -2.43 1.34 -9.91
CA ASN A 122 -3.78 1.25 -10.42
C ASN A 122 -3.85 0.42 -11.71
N ASP A 123 -4.86 -0.46 -11.81
CA ASP A 123 -5.20 -1.14 -13.05
C ASP A 123 -6.60 -1.75 -12.94
N SER A 124 -7.41 -1.72 -14.00
CA SER A 124 -8.71 -2.39 -13.99
C SER A 124 -8.58 -3.91 -13.95
N ASN A 125 -7.43 -4.45 -14.37
CA ASN A 125 -7.12 -5.87 -14.30
C ASN A 125 -6.26 -6.20 -13.07
N LYS A 126 -6.83 -7.01 -12.17
CA LYS A 126 -6.16 -7.48 -10.95
C LYS A 126 -4.78 -8.09 -11.20
N LYS A 127 -4.60 -8.88 -12.27
CA LYS A 127 -3.28 -9.48 -12.59
C LYS A 127 -2.21 -8.42 -12.87
N ASN A 128 -2.58 -7.34 -13.53
CA ASN A 128 -1.66 -6.24 -13.81
C ASN A 128 -1.31 -5.46 -12.54
N ILE A 129 -2.26 -5.30 -11.59
CA ILE A 129 -1.97 -4.75 -10.27
C ILE A 129 -0.85 -5.55 -9.59
N PHE A 130 -0.99 -6.88 -9.52
CA PHE A 130 0.02 -7.73 -8.88
C PHE A 130 1.38 -7.68 -9.59
N LYS A 131 1.41 -7.64 -10.93
CA LYS A 131 2.66 -7.43 -11.69
C LYS A 131 3.33 -6.09 -11.36
N LYS A 132 2.56 -5.00 -11.32
CA LYS A 132 3.06 -3.66 -10.96
C LYS A 132 3.57 -3.63 -9.52
N LEU A 133 2.84 -4.24 -8.59
CA LEU A 133 3.25 -4.36 -7.19
C LEU A 133 4.54 -5.16 -7.04
N GLN A 134 4.65 -6.31 -7.70
CA GLN A 134 5.88 -7.10 -7.67
C GLN A 134 7.06 -6.33 -8.25
N TYR A 135 6.88 -5.69 -9.40
CA TYR A 135 7.93 -4.89 -10.03
C TYR A 135 8.37 -3.74 -9.10
N PHE A 136 7.42 -3.06 -8.46
CA PHE A 136 7.69 -2.00 -7.49
C PHE A 136 8.51 -2.53 -6.30
N LEU A 137 8.07 -3.62 -5.67
CA LEU A 137 8.77 -4.23 -4.53
C LEU A 137 10.17 -4.71 -4.93
N HIS A 138 10.30 -5.40 -6.06
CA HIS A 138 11.58 -5.89 -6.58
C HIS A 138 12.55 -4.74 -6.87
N SER A 139 12.06 -3.63 -7.43
CA SER A 139 12.88 -2.42 -7.67
C SER A 139 13.39 -1.78 -6.36
N ASN A 140 12.77 -2.13 -5.23
CA ASN A 140 13.16 -1.70 -3.89
C ASN A 140 13.81 -2.83 -3.07
N ASN A 141 14.33 -3.88 -3.73
CA ASN A 141 14.98 -5.04 -3.10
C ASN A 141 14.08 -5.83 -2.13
N VAL A 142 12.76 -5.77 -2.32
CA VAL A 142 11.78 -6.62 -1.64
C VAL A 142 11.35 -7.70 -2.62
N PHE A 143 11.87 -8.91 -2.44
CA PHE A 143 11.61 -10.05 -3.34
C PHE A 143 10.41 -10.86 -2.87
N VAL A 144 9.72 -11.50 -3.81
CA VAL A 144 8.62 -12.43 -3.54
C VAL A 144 9.13 -13.84 -3.74
N TYR A 145 8.84 -14.74 -2.81
CA TYR A 145 9.32 -16.12 -2.82
C TYR A 145 8.17 -17.11 -3.01
N ASP A 146 8.48 -18.25 -3.61
CA ASP A 146 7.59 -19.42 -3.57
C ASP A 146 7.78 -20.25 -2.29
N ASP A 147 7.06 -21.36 -2.23
CA ASP A 147 7.10 -22.28 -1.09
C ASP A 147 8.44 -23.03 -0.99
N GLU A 148 9.20 -23.13 -2.09
CA GLU A 148 10.54 -23.72 -2.15
C GLU A 148 11.63 -22.71 -1.74
N GLY A 149 11.29 -21.42 -1.72
CA GLY A 149 12.17 -20.33 -1.34
C GLY A 149 12.87 -19.65 -2.52
N ASP A 150 12.48 -19.99 -3.75
CA ASP A 150 12.99 -19.36 -4.95
C ASP A 150 12.28 -18.02 -5.21
N THR A 151 13.00 -17.06 -5.80
CA THR A 151 12.42 -15.76 -6.16
C THR A 151 11.51 -15.90 -7.38
N ILE A 152 10.29 -15.39 -7.25
CA ILE A 152 9.29 -15.39 -8.33
C ILE A 152 9.32 -14.03 -9.04
N MET A 153 9.17 -14.05 -10.37
CA MET A 153 8.72 -12.92 -11.19
C MET A 153 7.47 -13.33 -12.00
N LEU A 154 6.36 -12.59 -11.87
CA LEU A 154 5.04 -12.89 -12.46
C LEU A 154 4.81 -12.31 -13.85
#